data_AF-A0A6J2TJZ4-F1
#
_entry.id   AF-A0A6J2TJZ4-F1
#
_cell.length_a   1.000
_cell.length_b   1.000
_cell.length_c   1.000
_cell.angle_alpha   90.00
_cell.angle_beta   90.00
_cell.angle_gamma   90.00
#
_symmetry.space_group_name_H-M   'P 1'
#
loop_
_entity.id
_entity.type
_entity.pdbx_description
1 polymer ?
#
loop_
_entity_poly.entity_id
_entity_poly.type
_entity_poly.pdbx_seq_one_letter_code
_entity_poly.pdbx_strand_id
1 'polypeptide(L)'
;MSIYVKKVHFKLHESYANPNRIVVKPPYEITETGWGEFEVVIKIYFNDQSERPVTCYHILKLFQSPVVDGELTSSTTMDTKKGLVSESYEEIVFQEPTQIMQHYLLLSDQSSIGLLNHDTDFEEKKRKTLDNIVNVKQKVKGEIVTLKDRLKLARETIVKFKAELAKVQKAST
;
A
#
# COMPACT_ATOMS: atom_id res chain seq x y z
N MET A 1 22.55 -4.07 5.06
CA MET A 1 21.44 -4.67 5.85
C MET A 1 21.88 -5.66 6.94
N SER A 2 22.84 -6.57 6.68
CA SER A 2 23.27 -7.58 7.68
C SER A 2 23.86 -7.03 8.99
N ILE A 3 24.28 -5.76 9.00
CA ILE A 3 24.83 -5.09 10.18
C ILE A 3 23.77 -4.94 11.29
N TYR A 4 22.52 -4.64 10.93
CA TYR A 4 21.42 -4.49 11.88
C TYR A 4 20.38 -5.62 11.80
N VAL A 5 20.31 -6.37 10.69
CA VAL A 5 19.42 -7.53 10.55
C VAL A 5 20.12 -8.81 10.97
N LYS A 6 19.54 -9.52 11.94
CA LYS A 6 19.99 -10.82 12.43
C LYS A 6 19.55 -11.96 11.54
N LYS A 7 18.27 -11.97 11.17
CA LYS A 7 17.67 -13.01 10.32
C LYS A 7 16.31 -12.55 9.81
N VAL A 8 15.91 -13.10 8.67
CA VAL A 8 14.59 -12.94 8.08
C VAL A 8 13.91 -14.31 8.06
N HIS A 9 12.72 -14.37 8.65
CA HIS A 9 11.85 -15.53 8.62
C HIS A 9 10.80 -15.34 7.54
N PHE A 10 10.67 -16.32 6.66
CA PHE A 10 9.60 -16.38 5.68
C PHE A 10 8.68 -17.55 6.06
N LYS A 11 7.42 -17.25 6.34
CA LYS A 11 6.39 -18.25 6.54
C LYS A 11 5.63 -18.40 5.22
N LEU A 12 5.87 -19.53 4.56
CA LEU A 12 5.17 -19.96 3.37
C LEU A 12 3.84 -20.66 3.71
N HIS A 13 3.07 -21.00 2.69
CA HIS A 13 1.86 -21.80 2.83
C HIS A 13 2.16 -23.20 3.39
N GLU A 14 1.23 -23.76 4.16
CA GLU A 14 1.40 -25.05 4.88
C GLU A 14 1.62 -26.26 3.95
N SER A 15 1.28 -26.12 2.67
CA SER A 15 1.54 -27.15 1.65
C SER A 15 3.02 -27.35 1.34
N TYR A 16 3.89 -26.39 1.67
CA TYR A 16 5.33 -26.52 1.43
C TYR A 16 5.99 -27.37 2.51
N ALA A 17 6.96 -28.19 2.10
CA ALA A 17 7.86 -28.84 3.05
C ALA A 17 8.66 -27.76 3.80
N ASN A 18 8.61 -27.81 5.13
CA ASN A 18 9.20 -26.80 6.01
C ASN A 18 8.73 -25.37 5.66
N PRO A 19 7.48 -25.00 5.96
CA PRO A 19 6.92 -23.71 5.54
C PRO A 19 7.60 -22.52 6.23
N ASN A 20 8.26 -22.73 7.37
CA ASN A 20 9.03 -21.69 8.07
C ASN A 20 10.50 -21.74 7.62
N ARG A 21 10.90 -20.81 6.76
CA ARG A 21 12.27 -20.68 6.24
C ARG A 21 12.98 -19.52 6.93
N ILE A 22 14.26 -19.71 7.27
CA ILE A 22 15.04 -18.71 8.00
C ILE A 22 16.30 -18.41 7.20
N VAL A 23 16.49 -17.14 6.83
CA VAL A 23 17.67 -16.65 6.11
C VAL A 23 18.44 -15.69 7.01
N VAL A 24 19.71 -16.00 7.28
CA VAL A 24 20.54 -15.26 8.26
C VAL A 24 21.47 -14.25 7.58
N LYS A 25 21.84 -14.48 6.32
CA LYS A 25 22.76 -13.63 5.56
C LYS A 25 22.13 -13.19 4.23
N PRO A 26 22.47 -12.00 3.72
CA PRO A 26 22.01 -11.55 2.42
C PRO A 26 22.60 -12.43 1.29
N PRO A 27 21.90 -12.57 0.14
CA PRO A 27 20.57 -12.03 -0.16
C PRO A 27 19.46 -12.71 0.66
N TYR A 28 18.53 -11.92 1.18
CA TYR A 28 17.40 -12.44 1.98
C TYR A 28 16.27 -12.86 1.04
N GLU A 29 16.48 -13.94 0.29
CA GLU A 29 15.55 -14.43 -0.71
C GLU A 29 15.31 -15.93 -0.59
N ILE A 30 14.19 -16.39 -1.14
CA ILE A 30 13.83 -17.81 -1.24
C ILE A 30 13.32 -18.06 -2.65
N THR A 31 13.82 -19.13 -3.25
CA THR A 31 13.35 -19.64 -4.53
C THR A 31 12.59 -20.94 -4.31
N GLU A 32 11.35 -20.99 -4.78
CA GLU A 32 10.48 -22.15 -4.68
C GLU A 32 9.60 -22.26 -5.94
N THR A 33 9.03 -23.44 -6.15
CA THR A 33 8.08 -23.69 -7.24
C THR A 33 6.68 -23.95 -6.70
N GLY A 34 5.67 -23.36 -7.31
CA GLY A 34 4.28 -23.54 -6.91
C GLY A 34 3.31 -23.08 -7.99
N TRP A 35 2.02 -23.33 -7.74
CA TRP A 35 0.93 -23.02 -8.66
C TRP A 35 -0.10 -22.05 -8.08
N GLY A 36 -0.06 -21.82 -6.77
CA GLY A 36 -1.03 -20.99 -6.05
C GLY A 36 -0.42 -19.69 -5.54
N GLU A 37 -1.24 -18.65 -5.52
CA GLU A 37 -0.95 -17.39 -4.84
C GLU A 37 -1.33 -17.50 -3.36
N PHE A 38 -0.50 -16.95 -2.49
CA PHE A 38 -0.77 -16.94 -1.04
C PHE A 38 -0.02 -15.79 -0.36
N GLU A 39 -0.45 -15.45 0.84
CA GLU A 39 0.24 -14.48 1.68
C GLU A 39 1.48 -15.11 2.32
N VAL A 40 2.64 -14.53 2.02
CA VAL A 40 3.91 -14.81 2.68
C VAL A 40 4.07 -13.85 3.85
N VAL A 41 4.26 -14.40 5.05
CA VAL A 41 4.57 -13.58 6.24
C VAL A 41 6.08 -13.48 6.37
N ILE A 42 6.62 -12.27 6.28
CA ILE A 42 8.06 -11.98 6.34
C ILE A 42 8.34 -11.32 7.68
N LYS A 43 9.04 -12.01 8.58
CA LYS A 43 9.41 -11.46 9.90
C LYS A 43 10.91 -11.19 9.96
N ILE A 44 11.27 -9.92 10.13
CA ILE A 44 12.64 -9.44 10.19
C ILE A 44 13.03 -9.30 11.66
N TYR A 45 14.09 -10.00 12.06
CA TYR A 45 14.68 -9.91 13.39
C TYR A 45 15.96 -9.10 13.33
N PHE A 46 16.16 -8.24 14.31
CA PHE A 46 17.34 -7.39 14.41
C PHE A 46 18.45 -8.01 15.27
N ASN A 47 19.67 -7.53 15.07
CA ASN A 47 20.83 -7.95 15.87
C ASN A 47 20.69 -7.50 17.33
N ASP A 48 20.09 -6.33 17.53
CA ASP A 48 19.63 -5.95 18.86
C ASP A 48 18.37 -6.74 19.24
N GLN A 49 18.43 -7.43 20.39
CA GLN A 49 17.34 -8.26 20.90
C GLN A 49 16.26 -7.44 21.63
N SER A 50 16.57 -6.21 22.07
CA SER A 50 15.56 -5.30 22.62
C SER A 50 14.63 -4.74 21.55
N GLU A 51 15.08 -4.71 20.29
CA GLU A 51 14.26 -4.21 19.19
C GLU A 51 13.21 -5.24 18.76
N ARG A 52 11.97 -4.77 18.59
CA ARG A 52 10.86 -5.65 18.23
C ARG A 52 11.01 -6.09 16.77
N PRO A 53 10.82 -7.39 16.47
CA PRO A 53 10.83 -7.85 15.09
C PRO A 53 9.72 -7.18 14.26
N VAL A 54 10.06 -6.78 13.04
CA VAL A 54 9.09 -6.24 12.07
C VAL A 54 8.46 -7.39 11.31
N THR A 55 7.15 -7.30 11.07
CA THR A 55 6.41 -8.30 10.28
C THR A 55 5.77 -7.61 9.09
N CYS A 56 6.15 -8.06 7.89
CA CYS A 56 5.61 -7.62 6.62
C CYS A 56 4.73 -8.76 6.04
N TYR A 57 3.71 -8.40 5.29
CA TYR A 57 2.79 -9.33 4.65
C TYR A 57 2.86 -9.09 3.14
N HIS A 58 3.23 -10.13 2.39
CA HIS A 58 3.42 -10.02 0.96
C HIS A 58 2.62 -11.09 0.23
N ILE A 59 1.69 -10.68 -0.64
CA ILE A 59 0.96 -11.63 -1.49
C ILE A 59 1.89 -12.07 -2.62
N LEU A 60 2.26 -13.35 -2.63
CA LEU A 60 2.99 -13.95 -3.74
C LEU A 60 2.06 -14.04 -4.95
N LYS A 61 2.33 -13.22 -5.97
CA LYS A 61 1.57 -13.20 -7.22
C LYS A 61 2.24 -14.08 -8.27
N LEU A 62 1.44 -14.90 -8.93
CA LEU A 62 1.83 -15.75 -10.07
C LEU A 62 1.09 -15.34 -11.34
N PHE A 63 -0.07 -14.69 -11.20
CA PHE A 63 -0.90 -14.27 -12.31
C PHE A 63 -0.90 -12.73 -12.45
N GLN A 64 -0.94 -12.25 -13.69
CA GLN A 64 -1.11 -10.82 -13.97
C GLN A 64 -2.54 -10.40 -13.60
N SER A 65 -2.67 -9.28 -12.89
CA SER A 65 -3.98 -8.68 -12.63
C SER A 65 -4.59 -8.18 -13.96
N PRO A 66 -5.88 -8.44 -14.24
CA PRO A 66 -6.55 -7.87 -15.42
C PRO A 66 -6.73 -6.35 -15.33
N VAL A 67 -6.49 -5.77 -14.14
CA VAL A 67 -6.51 -4.34 -13.88
C VAL A 67 -5.14 -3.92 -13.37
N VAL A 68 -4.43 -3.12 -14.16
CA VAL A 68 -3.18 -2.46 -13.78
C VAL A 68 -3.46 -0.96 -13.78
N ASP A 69 -3.15 -0.27 -12.68
CA ASP A 69 -3.33 1.18 -12.52
C ASP A 69 -4.75 1.74 -12.81
N GLY A 70 -5.78 0.93 -12.59
CA GLY A 70 -7.18 1.36 -12.75
C GLY A 70 -7.69 1.30 -14.20
N GLU A 71 -6.89 0.81 -15.13
CA GLU A 71 -7.30 0.52 -16.51
C GLU A 71 -7.41 -0.99 -16.73
N LEU A 72 -8.47 -1.41 -17.43
CA LEU A 72 -8.68 -2.80 -17.83
C LEU A 72 -7.73 -3.11 -19.00
N THR A 73 -6.59 -3.72 -18.71
CA THR A 73 -5.65 -4.15 -19.75
C THR A 73 -6.15 -5.46 -20.35
N SER A 74 -6.93 -5.36 -21.43
CA SER A 74 -7.38 -6.50 -22.26
C SER A 74 -6.26 -7.06 -23.15
N SER A 75 -5.03 -6.58 -23.02
CA SER A 75 -3.87 -7.05 -23.76
C SER A 75 -3.23 -8.26 -23.08
N THR A 76 -3.72 -9.43 -23.47
CA THR A 76 -3.04 -10.74 -23.43
C THR A 76 -1.78 -10.72 -24.30
N THR A 77 -0.86 -9.80 -24.08
CA THR A 77 0.49 -9.85 -24.67
C THR A 77 1.43 -10.19 -23.54
N MET A 78 1.50 -11.49 -23.27
CA MET A 78 2.60 -12.09 -22.51
C MET A 78 3.89 -11.73 -23.24
N ASP A 79 4.57 -10.66 -22.81
CA ASP A 79 6.02 -10.57 -23.03
C ASP A 79 6.65 -11.72 -22.24
N THR A 80 6.63 -12.91 -22.82
CA THR A 80 7.15 -14.17 -22.27
C THR A 80 8.64 -14.10 -21.89
N LYS A 81 9.30 -12.98 -22.22
CA LYS A 81 10.68 -12.67 -21.86
C LYS A 81 10.84 -12.00 -20.50
N LYS A 82 9.81 -11.33 -19.96
CA LYS A 82 9.89 -10.64 -18.67
C LYS A 82 8.92 -11.32 -17.69
N GLY A 83 9.47 -11.97 -16.66
CA GLY A 83 8.66 -12.63 -15.64
C GLY A 83 7.72 -11.66 -14.92
N LEU A 84 6.71 -12.19 -14.23
CA LEU A 84 5.87 -11.38 -13.34
C LEU A 84 6.70 -10.92 -12.14
N VAL A 85 6.75 -9.61 -11.92
CA VAL A 85 7.40 -9.02 -10.75
C VAL A 85 6.35 -8.27 -9.93
N SER A 86 6.22 -8.65 -8.67
CA SER A 86 5.34 -8.01 -7.69
C SER A 86 6.21 -7.53 -6.54
N GLU A 87 6.55 -6.25 -6.55
CA GLU A 87 7.37 -5.63 -5.50
C GLU A 87 6.65 -4.45 -4.83
N SER A 88 6.98 -4.25 -3.56
CA SER A 88 6.40 -3.21 -2.71
C SER A 88 7.51 -2.55 -1.91
N TYR A 89 7.52 -1.22 -1.92
CA TYR A 89 8.40 -0.43 -1.08
C TYR A 89 7.85 -0.36 0.35
N GLU A 90 8.70 -0.61 1.33
CA GLU A 90 8.38 -0.43 2.75
C GLU A 90 9.50 0.34 3.47
N GLU A 91 9.12 1.12 4.47
CA GLU A 91 10.02 1.86 5.34
C GLU A 91 9.98 1.29 6.76
N ILE A 92 11.12 0.82 7.25
CA ILE A 92 11.26 0.40 8.65
C ILE A 92 11.71 1.59 9.47
N VAL A 93 10.81 2.12 10.30
CA VAL A 93 11.07 3.31 11.12
C VAL A 93 11.38 2.90 12.55
N PHE A 94 12.56 3.28 13.03
CA PHE A 94 12.94 3.19 14.44
C PHE A 94 12.74 4.57 15.08
N GLN A 95 11.65 4.77 15.83
CA GLN A 95 11.35 6.06 16.46
C GLN A 95 12.33 6.42 17.57
N GLU A 96 12.68 5.45 18.41
CA GLU A 96 13.62 5.59 19.51
C GLU A 96 14.55 4.36 19.54
N PRO A 97 15.53 4.28 18.60
CA PRO A 97 16.41 3.12 18.54
C PRO A 97 17.27 3.04 19.80
N THR A 98 17.56 1.83 20.24
CA THR A 98 18.57 1.64 21.30
C THR A 98 19.94 2.15 20.86
N GLN A 99 20.83 2.44 21.82
CA GLN A 99 22.20 2.90 21.48
C GLN A 99 22.94 1.92 20.56
N ILE A 100 22.71 0.61 20.76
CA ILE A 100 23.29 -0.45 19.95
C ILE A 100 22.70 -0.43 18.54
N MET A 101 21.36 -0.34 18.42
CA MET A 101 20.70 -0.25 17.12
C MET A 101 21.12 1.01 16.35
N GLN A 102 21.17 2.16 17.03
CA GLN A 102 21.64 3.41 16.45
C GLN A 102 23.07 3.26 15.91
N HIS A 103 23.97 2.63 16.66
CA HIS A 103 25.32 2.35 16.21
C HIS A 103 25.33 1.46 14.96
N TYR A 104 24.54 0.39 14.92
CA TYR A 104 24.43 -0.47 13.73
C TYR A 104 23.86 0.25 12.51
N LEU A 105 22.89 1.15 12.69
CA LEU A 105 22.32 1.95 11.61
C LEU A 105 23.34 2.96 11.06
N LEU A 106 24.13 3.61 11.91
CA LEU A 106 25.18 4.55 11.51
C LEU A 106 26.38 3.87 10.82
N LEU A 107 26.71 2.65 11.24
CA LEU A 107 27.77 1.85 10.59
C LEU A 107 27.34 1.26 9.25
N SER A 108 26.04 1.23 8.97
CA SER A 108 25.55 0.65 7.73
C SER A 108 25.88 1.55 6.54
N ASP A 109 26.81 1.09 5.71
CA ASP A 109 27.16 1.78 4.47
C ASP A 109 25.98 1.69 3.49
N GLN A 110 25.50 2.86 3.05
CA GLN A 110 24.42 2.98 2.06
C GLN A 110 24.92 2.71 0.62
N SER A 111 26.23 2.54 0.42
CA SER A 111 26.83 2.37 -0.91
C SER A 111 26.32 1.16 -1.69
N SER A 112 25.75 0.15 -1.03
CA SER A 112 25.16 -1.02 -1.71
C SER A 112 23.74 -0.80 -2.26
N ILE A 113 23.08 0.32 -1.95
CA ILE A 113 21.69 0.57 -2.37
C ILE A 113 21.61 0.81 -3.89
N GLY A 114 22.66 1.37 -4.51
CA GLY A 114 22.71 1.66 -5.96
C GLY A 114 22.87 0.45 -6.88
N LEU A 115 22.97 -0.77 -6.35
CA LEU A 115 23.12 -2.00 -7.14
C LEU A 115 21.81 -2.80 -7.29
N LEU A 116 20.76 -2.43 -6.56
CA LEU A 116 19.45 -3.07 -6.63
C LEU A 116 18.63 -2.39 -7.74
N ASN A 117 18.66 -2.96 -8.94
CA ASN A 117 17.74 -2.57 -10.00
C ASN A 117 16.33 -3.06 -9.62
N HIS A 118 15.49 -2.13 -9.19
CA HIS A 118 14.04 -2.38 -9.07
C HIS A 118 13.41 -2.36 -10.46
N ASP A 119 12.47 -3.26 -10.72
CA ASP A 119 11.69 -3.25 -11.95
C ASP A 119 10.64 -2.13 -11.95
N THR A 120 10.26 -1.68 -10.76
CA THR A 120 9.27 -0.66 -10.45
C THR A 120 9.98 0.62 -10.04
N ASP A 121 9.73 1.69 -10.78
CA ASP A 121 10.10 3.03 -10.35
C ASP A 121 9.14 3.50 -9.25
N PHE A 122 9.56 3.29 -7.99
CA PHE A 122 8.77 3.68 -6.83
C PHE A 122 8.61 5.20 -6.67
N GLU A 123 9.57 6.00 -7.13
CA GLU A 123 9.48 7.46 -7.06
C GLU A 123 8.49 8.01 -8.09
N GLU A 124 8.49 7.48 -9.31
CA GLU A 124 7.48 7.81 -10.30
C GLU A 124 6.09 7.37 -9.83
N LYS A 125 5.96 6.14 -9.31
CA LYS A 125 4.70 5.62 -8.77
C LYS A 125 4.18 6.50 -7.64
N LYS A 126 5.03 6.86 -6.68
CA LYS A 126 4.71 7.78 -5.58
C LYS A 126 4.18 9.11 -6.09
N ARG A 127 4.86 9.72 -7.08
CA ARG A 127 4.45 10.98 -7.70
C ARG A 127 3.07 10.87 -8.36
N LYS A 128 2.85 9.84 -9.20
CA LYS A 128 1.56 9.60 -9.87
C LYS A 128 0.43 9.35 -8.87
N THR A 129 0.68 8.53 -7.85
CA THR A 129 -0.30 8.24 -6.80
C THR A 129 -0.66 9.52 -6.03
N LEU A 130 0.32 10.35 -5.69
CA LEU A 130 0.08 11.59 -4.97
C LEU A 130 -0.76 12.58 -5.80
N ASP A 131 -0.44 12.74 -7.08
CA ASP A 131 -1.21 13.60 -7.98
C ASP A 131 -2.67 13.10 -8.12
N ASN A 132 -2.85 11.79 -8.30
CA ASN A 132 -4.17 11.16 -8.30
C ASN A 132 -4.94 11.42 -7.01
N ILE A 133 -4.30 11.28 -5.83
CA ILE A 133 -4.93 11.56 -4.54
C ILE A 133 -5.37 13.02 -4.44
N VAL A 134 -4.52 13.97 -4.84
CA VAL A 134 -4.84 15.40 -4.81
C VAL A 134 -6.01 15.72 -5.73
N ASN A 135 -5.99 15.19 -6.95
CA ASN A 135 -7.06 15.37 -7.94
C ASN A 135 -8.39 14.80 -7.46
N VAL A 136 -8.40 13.58 -6.93
CA VAL A 136 -9.61 12.95 -6.36
C VAL A 136 -10.13 13.74 -5.16
N LYS A 137 -9.24 14.17 -4.26
CA LYS A 137 -9.62 14.99 -3.10
C LYS A 137 -10.30 16.29 -3.52
N GLN A 138 -9.81 16.95 -4.57
CA GLN A 138 -10.41 18.17 -5.10
C GLN A 138 -11.80 17.91 -5.70
N LYS A 139 -11.96 16.84 -6.49
CA LYS A 139 -13.26 16.44 -7.05
C LYS A 139 -14.30 16.17 -5.96
N VAL A 140 -13.95 15.34 -4.98
CA VAL A 140 -14.83 15.01 -3.84
C VAL A 140 -15.21 16.28 -3.07
N LYS A 141 -14.25 17.18 -2.82
CA LYS A 141 -14.53 18.46 -2.16
C LYS A 141 -15.53 19.31 -2.97
N GLY A 142 -15.38 19.36 -4.30
CA GLY A 142 -16.30 20.04 -5.20
C GLY A 142 -17.72 19.46 -5.13
N GLU A 143 -17.85 18.14 -5.21
CA GLU A 143 -19.15 17.45 -5.10
C GLU A 143 -19.84 17.71 -3.75
N ILE A 144 -19.08 17.70 -2.66
CA ILE A 144 -19.61 18.04 -1.32
C ILE A 144 -20.20 19.45 -1.31
N VAL A 145 -19.55 20.43 -1.94
CA VAL A 145 -20.08 21.80 -2.03
C VAL A 145 -21.37 21.83 -2.83
N THR A 146 -21.40 21.20 -4.01
CA THR A 146 -22.61 21.13 -4.85
C THR A 146 -23.79 20.47 -4.12
N LEU A 147 -23.55 19.39 -3.37
CA LEU A 147 -24.58 18.71 -2.60
C LEU A 147 -25.07 19.58 -1.43
N LYS A 148 -24.18 20.33 -0.76
CA LYS A 148 -24.57 21.29 0.28
C LYS A 148 -25.44 22.41 -0.26
N ASP A 149 -25.11 22.94 -1.44
CA ASP A 149 -25.90 24.01 -2.07
C ASP A 149 -27.28 23.51 -2.50
N ARG A 150 -27.36 22.32 -3.09
CA ARG A 150 -28.65 21.68 -3.41
C ARG A 150 -29.50 21.44 -2.15
N LEU A 151 -28.88 20.98 -1.06
CA LEU A 151 -29.56 20.78 0.22
C LEU A 151 -30.12 22.11 0.77
N LYS A 152 -29.32 23.18 0.72
CA LYS A 152 -29.73 24.51 1.15
C LYS A 152 -30.92 25.01 0.33
N LEU A 153 -30.83 24.91 -1.00
CA LEU A 153 -31.89 25.34 -1.91
C LEU A 153 -33.17 24.53 -1.71
N ALA A 154 -33.07 23.22 -1.51
CA ALA A 154 -34.22 22.38 -1.20
C ALA A 154 -34.90 22.80 0.12
N ARG A 155 -34.12 23.12 1.17
CA ARG A 155 -34.66 23.62 2.45
C ARG A 155 -35.37 24.96 2.29
N GLU A 156 -34.78 25.90 1.54
CA GLU A 156 -35.39 27.21 1.27
C GLU A 156 -36.70 27.07 0.49
N THR A 157 -36.73 26.19 -0.52
CA THR A 157 -37.93 25.90 -1.30
C THR A 157 -39.03 25.26 -0.44
N ILE A 158 -38.69 24.32 0.45
CA ILE A 158 -39.65 23.74 1.42
C ILE A 158 -40.25 24.83 2.32
N VAL A 159 -39.43 25.77 2.81
CA VAL A 159 -39.92 26.88 3.65
C VAL A 159 -40.86 27.79 2.87
N LYS A 160 -40.54 28.13 1.62
CA LYS A 160 -41.40 28.94 0.75
C LYS A 160 -42.75 28.28 0.49
N PHE A 161 -42.77 27.00 0.10
CA PHE A 161 -44.02 26.29 -0.15
C PHE A 161 -44.88 26.14 1.10
N LYS A 162 -44.27 25.89 2.28
CA LYS A 162 -45.01 25.88 3.55
C LYS A 162 -45.67 27.24 3.85
N ALA A 163 -44.98 28.35 3.56
CA ALA A 163 -45.51 29.68 3.79
C ALA A 163 -46.68 30.02 2.84
N GLU A 164 -46.59 29.60 1.56
CA GLU A 164 -47.69 29.78 0.60
C GLU A 164 -48.92 28.94 0.96
N LEU A 165 -48.72 27.66 1.32
CA LEU A 165 -49.82 26.80 1.78
C LEU A 165 -50.56 27.43 2.98
N ALA A 166 -49.84 27.96 3.96
CA ALA A 166 -50.45 28.63 5.11
C ALA A 166 -51.25 29.90 4.74
N LYS A 167 -50.83 30.65 3.71
CA LYS A 167 -51.57 31.81 3.21
C LYS A 167 -52.87 31.41 2.52
N VAL A 168 -52.82 30.40 1.64
CA VAL A 168 -54.01 29.89 0.93
C VAL A 168 -55.03 29.34 1.93
N GLN A 169 -54.57 28.63 2.96
CA GLN A 169 -55.46 28.05 3.97
C GLN A 169 -56.15 29.12 4.83
N LYS A 170 -55.45 30.22 5.14
CA LYS A 170 -56.05 31.40 5.82
C LYS A 170 -57.04 32.19 4.95
N ALA A 171 -56.88 32.18 3.63
CA ALA A 171 -57.78 32.89 2.71
C ALA A 171 -59.09 32.13 2.44
N SER A 172 -59.14 30.83 2.80
CA SER A 172 -60.28 29.96 2.60
C SER A 172 -61.12 29.72 3.86
N THR A 173 -60.83 30.46 4.95
CA THR A 173 -61.57 30.45 6.23
C THR A 173 -62.13 31.85 6.49
#